data_AF-A0A9E7WA99-F1
#
_entry.id   AF-A0A9E7WA99-F1
#
_cell.length_a   1.000
_cell.length_b   1.000
_cell.length_c   1.000
_cell.angle_alpha   90.00
_cell.angle_beta   90.00
_cell.angle_gamma   90.00
#
_symmetry.space_group_name_H-M   'P 1'
#
loop_
_entity.id
_entity.type
_entity.pdbx_description
1 polymer ?
#
loop_
_entity_poly.entity_id
_entity_poly.type
_entity_poly.pdbx_seq_one_letter_code
_entity_poly.pdbx_strand_id
1 'polypeptide(L)' 'MYDETVGDPDSGIEPGTPFEDIPDDWMCPECLVTKDDFVLLSV' A
#
# COMPACT_ATOMS: atom_id res chain seq x y z
N MET A 1 7.03 -4.16 -0.26
CA MET A 1 7.17 -2.95 0.57
C MET A 1 6.29 -1.89 -0.08
N TYR A 2 5.41 -1.26 0.70
CA TYR A 2 4.67 -0.08 0.25
C TYR A 2 5.40 1.15 0.78
N ASP A 3 5.62 2.17 -0.05
CA ASP A 3 6.24 3.44 0.33
C ASP A 3 5.20 4.54 0.22
N GLU A 4 4.80 5.10 1.36
CA GLU A 4 3.79 6.16 1.42
C GLU A 4 4.18 7.39 0.59
N THR A 5 5.47 7.69 0.43
CA THR A 5 5.92 8.84 -0.37
C THR A 5 5.75 8.62 -1.87
N VAL A 6 5.67 7.36 -2.30
CA VAL A 6 5.49 6.96 -3.70
C VAL A 6 4.02 6.62 -3.98
N GLY A 7 3.33 6.02 -3.02
CA GLY A 7 1.98 5.47 -3.20
C GLY A 7 1.97 4.24 -4.10
N ASP A 8 0.84 4.01 -4.76
CA ASP A 8 0.65 3.01 -5.81
C ASP A 8 -0.28 3.57 -6.90
N PRO A 9 0.21 4.49 -7.76
CA PRO A 9 -0.62 5.21 -8.73
C PRO A 9 -1.28 4.30 -9.77
N ASP A 10 -0.68 3.15 -10.08
CA ASP A 10 -1.23 2.17 -11.01
C ASP A 10 -2.51 1.52 -10.46
N SER A 11 -2.60 1.37 -9.13
CA SER A 11 -3.82 0.94 -8.42
C SER A 11 -4.70 2.10 -7.95
N GLY A 12 -4.37 3.34 -8.31
CA GLY A 12 -5.12 4.54 -7.93
C GLY A 12 -4.82 5.08 -6.52
N ILE A 13 -3.72 4.67 -5.90
CA ILE A 13 -3.24 5.19 -4.61
C ILE A 13 -2.23 6.30 -4.88
N GLU A 14 -2.58 7.54 -4.55
CA GLU A 14 -1.69 8.69 -4.81
C GLU A 14 -0.44 8.69 -3.91
N PRO A 15 0.67 9.29 -4.37
CA PRO A 15 1.82 9.56 -3.52
C PRO A 15 1.42 10.39 -2.29
N GLY A 16 1.93 10.02 -1.12
CA GLY A 16 1.60 10.60 0.17
C GLY A 16 0.43 9.92 0.89
N THR A 17 -0.19 8.90 0.31
CA THR A 17 -1.30 8.17 0.96
C THR A 17 -0.75 7.25 2.07
N PRO A 18 -1.15 7.46 3.34
CA PRO A 18 -0.77 6.57 4.44
C PRO A 18 -1.26 5.14 4.20
N PHE A 19 -0.52 4.13 4.65
CA PHE A 19 -0.94 2.72 4.49
C PHE A 19 -2.30 2.45 5.17
N GLU A 20 -2.62 3.16 6.24
CA GLU A 20 -3.88 3.07 6.97
C GLU A 20 -5.09 3.53 6.11
N ASP A 21 -4.89 4.49 5.20
CA ASP A 21 -5.95 5.07 4.37
C ASP A 21 -6.19 4.28 3.06
N ILE A 22 -5.36 3.28 2.77
CA ILE A 22 -5.54 2.41 1.60
C ILE A 22 -6.82 1.58 1.78
N PRO A 23 -7.65 1.37 0.74
CA PRO A 23 -8.80 0.47 0.81
C PRO A 23 -8.45 -0.96 1.24
N ASP A 24 -9.32 -1.62 2.02
CA ASP A 24 -9.09 -3.00 2.50
C ASP A 24 -9.08 -4.06 1.39
N ASP A 25 -9.64 -3.74 0.23
CA ASP A 25 -9.62 -4.57 -0.97
C ASP A 25 -8.38 -4.34 -1.86
N TRP A 26 -7.48 -3.44 -1.47
CA TRP A 26 -6.20 -3.27 -2.15
C TRP A 26 -5.36 -4.55 -2.03
N MET A 27 -4.79 -4.95 -3.15
CA MET A 27 -3.84 -6.05 -3.24
C MET A 27 -2.53 -5.51 -3.80
N CYS A 28 -1.41 -6.00 -3.26
CA CYS A 28 -0.11 -5.61 -3.78
C CYS A 28 0.01 -6.01 -5.27
N PRO A 29 0.33 -5.07 -6.19
CA PRO A 29 0.39 -5.37 -7.61
C PRO A 29 1.49 -6.38 -7.98
N GLU A 30 2.52 -6.49 -7.14
CA GLU A 30 3.68 -7.38 -7.37
C GLU A 30 3.43 -8.84 -6.94
N CYS A 31 2.70 -9.05 -5.85
CA CYS A 31 2.55 -10.38 -5.24
C CYS A 31 1.11 -10.79 -4.92
N LEU A 32 0.13 -9.90 -5.15
CA LEU A 32 -1.30 -10.13 -5.00
C LEU A 32 -1.73 -10.55 -3.58
N VAL A 33 -0.91 -10.22 -2.58
CA VAL A 33 -1.27 -10.37 -1.17
C VAL A 33 -2.09 -9.17 -0.70
N THR A 34 -2.85 -9.36 0.37
CA THR A 34 -3.75 -8.35 0.91
C THR A 34 -3.05 -7.45 1.92
N LYS A 35 -3.70 -6.36 2.36
CA LYS A 35 -3.16 -5.48 3.42
C LYS A 35 -2.79 -6.24 4.70
N ASP A 36 -3.50 -7.31 5.02
CA ASP A 36 -3.26 -8.12 6.23
C ASP A 36 -1.90 -8.82 6.25
N ASP A 37 -1.29 -9.03 5.08
CA ASP A 37 0.03 -9.66 4.93
C ASP A 37 1.19 -8.67 5.13
N PHE A 38 0.89 -7.37 5.28
CA PHE A 38 1.88 -6.32 5.49
C PHE A 38 2.14 -6.07 6.97
N VAL A 39 3.39 -5.75 7.30
CA VAL A 39 3.77 -5.26 8.62
C VAL A 39 4.25 -3.82 8.50
N LEU A 40 3.78 -2.96 9.40
CA LEU A 40 4.27 -1.59 9.48
C LEU A 40 5.75 -1.60 9.87
N LEU A 41 6.58 -1.08 8.98
CA LEU A 41 7.98 -0.83 9.26
C LEU A 41 8.10 0.63 9.69
N SER A 42 8.26 0.86 11.00
CA SER A 42 8.65 2.16 11.51
C SER A 42 10.16 2.34 11.31
N VAL A 43 10.56 2.99 10.22
CA VAL A 43 11.96 3.33 9.92
C VAL A 43 12.14 4.85 9.94
#